data_AF-A0AAV9Q3V5-F1
#
_entry.id   AF-A0AAV9Q3V5-F1
#
_cell.length_a   1.000
_cell.length_b   1.000
_cell.length_c   1.000
_cell.angle_alpha   90.00
_cell.angle_beta   90.00
_cell.angle_gamma   90.00
#
_symmetry.space_group_name_H-M   'P 1'
#
loop_
_entity.id
_entity.type
_entity.pdbx_description
1 polymer ?
#
loop_
_entity_poly.entity_id
_entity_poly.type
_entity_poly.pdbx_seq_one_letter_code
_entity_poly.pdbx_strand_id
1 'polypeptide(L)'
;MSRRMDRVLEGTSEAAGTPRNPQPRPSDASSSHNASDLDGVGGGQLTPASLSADLAHYKDLFAKLRFSYLEQVTKEKYLRSIVGDPPLVVTHDDNLELEAKLAVMKQELKAKKEGVEVLVRDMEAQAQDLAGVYEDVQRGMEVLESVPVEIERLREQVEALRREVAEKRAGTSTMTEEQRRERDDPRMNMSLEATRQALAEQTSHTKEIEGQIAALQRELPGKMERMEAVDRELAELDRRRNESARLAGEERKRKEMGGRDEVEELARWYRSQEVVFRGLGLGVEG
;
A
#
# COMPACT_ATOMS: atom_id res chain seq x y z
N MET A 1 -50.09 103.66 -11.77
CA MET A 1 -51.12 103.18 -12.71
C MET A 1 -51.43 101.74 -12.31
N SER A 2 -52.31 101.46 -11.34
CA SER A 2 -53.77 101.59 -11.28
C SER A 2 -54.55 100.60 -12.15
N ARG A 3 -55.60 100.01 -11.53
CA ARG A 3 -56.48 98.85 -11.87
C ARG A 3 -55.95 97.53 -11.29
N ARG A 4 -56.37 97.00 -10.13
CA ARG A 4 -57.64 97.02 -9.37
C ARG A 4 -58.83 96.34 -10.09
N MET A 5 -59.20 95.16 -9.60
CA MET A 5 -60.50 94.74 -9.02
C MET A 5 -60.44 93.19 -8.86
N ASP A 6 -60.45 92.60 -7.66
CA ASP A 6 -61.62 92.32 -6.78
C ASP A 6 -62.71 91.55 -7.56
N ARG A 7 -63.40 90.48 -7.11
CA ARG A 7 -63.72 89.90 -5.80
C ARG A 7 -64.60 88.64 -6.13
N VAL A 8 -64.44 87.45 -5.54
CA VAL A 8 -65.09 86.92 -4.30
C VAL A 8 -66.34 86.03 -4.50
N LEU A 9 -66.26 84.83 -3.88
CA LEU A 9 -67.27 84.01 -3.15
C LEU A 9 -68.52 83.52 -3.92
N GLU A 10 -69.21 82.41 -3.63
CA GLU A 10 -69.35 81.36 -2.59
C GLU A 10 -70.32 80.34 -3.27
N GLY A 11 -70.43 79.04 -3.00
CA GLY A 11 -70.53 78.33 -1.73
C GLY A 11 -71.87 77.56 -1.66
N THR A 12 -71.83 76.30 -1.18
CA THR A 12 -72.94 75.44 -0.68
C THR A 12 -73.84 74.73 -1.72
N SER A 13 -74.41 73.54 -1.53
CA SER A 13 -74.31 72.39 -0.61
C SER A 13 -75.49 71.46 -0.99
N GLU A 14 -75.31 70.14 -1.13
CA GLU A 14 -76.22 69.15 -0.51
C GLU A 14 -75.83 67.70 -0.81
N ALA A 15 -75.90 66.89 0.24
CA ALA A 15 -75.68 65.46 0.29
C ALA A 15 -77.02 64.71 0.35
N ALA A 16 -77.12 63.52 -0.26
CA ALA A 16 -78.01 62.46 0.20
C ALA A 16 -77.71 61.09 -0.48
N GLY A 17 -77.34 60.10 0.33
CA GLY A 17 -78.04 58.81 0.42
C GLY A 17 -77.87 57.73 -0.68
N THR A 18 -77.04 56.72 -0.37
CA THR A 18 -77.00 55.35 -0.95
C THR A 18 -78.33 54.57 -0.73
N PRO A 19 -78.65 53.47 -1.46
CA PRO A 19 -78.11 52.14 -1.10
C PRO A 19 -77.88 51.12 -2.26
N ARG A 20 -76.73 50.42 -2.17
CA ARG A 20 -76.52 48.94 -2.22
C ARG A 20 -77.40 48.06 -3.14
N ASN A 21 -76.78 47.38 -4.12
CA ASN A 21 -77.03 45.95 -4.36
C ASN A 21 -75.76 45.26 -4.97
N PRO A 22 -75.31 44.11 -4.45
CA PRO A 22 -74.10 43.42 -4.88
C PRO A 22 -74.44 42.17 -5.73
N GLN A 23 -73.74 41.97 -6.85
CA GLN A 23 -73.70 40.65 -7.50
C GLN A 23 -72.30 40.36 -8.09
N PRO A 24 -71.95 39.07 -8.17
CA PRO A 24 -70.71 38.54 -7.62
C PRO A 24 -69.60 38.45 -8.66
N ARG A 25 -68.38 38.78 -8.25
CA ARG A 25 -67.18 38.34 -8.97
C ARG A 25 -66.89 36.89 -8.53
N PRO A 26 -66.69 35.94 -9.44
CA PRO A 26 -66.31 34.58 -9.06
C PRO A 26 -64.90 34.62 -8.45
N SER A 27 -64.87 34.30 -7.16
CA SER A 27 -63.69 33.96 -6.37
C SER A 27 -63.03 32.68 -6.89
N ASP A 28 -61.77 32.53 -6.49
CA ASP A 28 -61.05 31.27 -6.30
C ASP A 28 -60.64 30.46 -7.53
N ALA A 29 -59.46 30.81 -8.05
CA ALA A 29 -58.41 29.80 -8.18
C ALA A 29 -57.21 30.25 -7.35
N SER A 30 -57.22 29.85 -6.08
CA SER A 30 -56.06 29.91 -5.20
C SER A 30 -54.88 29.11 -5.77
N SER A 31 -53.78 29.80 -5.99
CA SER A 31 -52.40 29.31 -5.91
C SER A 31 -51.59 30.58 -5.60
N SER A 32 -51.42 31.02 -4.35
CA SER A 32 -50.86 30.31 -3.21
C SER A 32 -49.75 29.36 -3.63
N HIS A 33 -48.62 29.91 -4.06
CA HIS A 33 -47.35 29.75 -3.36
C HIS A 33 -46.32 30.74 -3.94
N ASN A 34 -45.56 31.35 -3.02
CA ASN A 34 -44.30 32.08 -3.23
C ASN A 34 -44.40 33.57 -3.60
N ALA A 35 -45.13 34.35 -2.79
CA ALA A 35 -44.91 35.79 -2.69
C ALA A 35 -44.82 36.21 -1.21
N SER A 36 -43.80 35.69 -0.51
CA SER A 36 -43.37 36.18 0.79
C SER A 36 -42.00 35.60 1.13
N ASP A 37 -40.93 36.24 0.65
CA ASP A 37 -39.64 36.35 1.35
C ASP A 37 -38.69 37.21 0.53
N LEU A 38 -38.90 38.53 0.63
CA LEU A 38 -37.93 39.55 0.30
C LEU A 38 -37.78 40.41 1.55
N ASP A 39 -37.03 39.89 2.53
CA ASP A 39 -36.16 40.63 3.44
C ASP A 39 -35.79 39.75 4.64
N GLY A 40 -34.68 39.01 4.51
CA GLY A 40 -34.16 38.17 5.57
C GLY A 40 -32.82 37.56 5.17
N VAL A 41 -31.74 38.23 5.57
CA VAL A 41 -30.34 37.81 5.44
C VAL A 41 -30.16 36.30 5.71
N GLY A 42 -29.77 35.54 4.68
CA GLY A 42 -29.25 34.18 4.87
C GLY A 42 -29.67 33.15 3.82
N GLY A 43 -28.90 33.04 2.74
CA GLY A 43 -28.59 31.75 2.10
C GLY A 43 -29.73 30.83 1.64
N GLY A 44 -30.92 31.34 1.35
CA GLY A 44 -31.99 30.56 0.70
C GLY A 44 -31.53 30.16 -0.70
N GLN A 45 -31.29 28.87 -0.92
CA GLN A 45 -30.59 28.35 -2.08
C GLN A 45 -31.10 28.92 -3.43
N LEU A 46 -30.26 29.75 -4.05
CA LEU A 46 -30.25 29.95 -5.50
C LEU A 46 -29.85 28.62 -6.17
N THR A 47 -30.74 27.63 -6.12
CA THR A 47 -30.53 26.39 -6.85
C THR A 47 -30.65 26.68 -8.35
N PRO A 48 -29.87 26.02 -9.21
CA PRO A 48 -30.02 26.15 -10.66
C PRO A 48 -31.47 25.89 -11.14
N ALA A 49 -32.20 25.05 -10.40
CA ALA A 49 -33.60 24.75 -10.65
C ALA A 49 -34.53 25.96 -10.40
N SER A 50 -34.38 26.71 -9.30
CA SER A 50 -35.20 27.89 -9.02
C SER A 50 -34.93 29.03 -10.02
N LEU A 51 -33.67 29.25 -10.38
CA LEU A 51 -33.30 30.23 -11.41
C LEU A 51 -33.92 29.89 -12.77
N SER A 52 -33.95 28.61 -13.15
CA SER A 52 -34.54 28.18 -14.42
C SER A 52 -36.05 28.41 -14.49
N ALA A 53 -36.76 28.21 -13.36
CA ALA A 53 -38.20 28.43 -13.26
C ALA A 53 -38.55 29.92 -13.35
N ASP A 54 -37.79 30.78 -12.65
CA ASP A 54 -37.97 32.23 -12.71
C ASP A 54 -37.71 32.77 -14.13
N LEU A 55 -36.65 32.30 -14.79
CA LEU A 55 -36.36 32.67 -16.18
C LEU A 55 -37.47 32.25 -17.15
N ALA A 56 -38.09 31.09 -16.94
CA ALA A 56 -39.23 30.66 -17.76
C ALA A 56 -40.46 31.56 -17.53
N HIS A 57 -40.79 31.85 -16.26
CA HIS A 57 -41.90 32.73 -15.91
C HIS A 57 -41.74 34.14 -16.50
N TYR A 58 -40.55 34.75 -16.37
CA TYR A 58 -40.30 36.08 -16.95
C TYR A 58 -40.36 36.07 -18.47
N LYS A 59 -39.85 35.02 -19.14
CA LYS A 59 -39.97 34.89 -20.60
C LYS A 59 -41.43 34.90 -21.05
N ASP A 60 -42.30 34.16 -20.37
CA ASP A 60 -43.73 34.11 -20.68
C ASP A 60 -44.44 35.44 -20.41
N LEU A 61 -44.13 36.10 -19.29
CA LEU A 61 -44.67 37.41 -18.95
C LEU A 61 -44.27 38.47 -19.99
N PHE A 62 -42.98 38.53 -20.34
CA PHE A 62 -42.49 39.48 -21.34
C PHE A 62 -43.03 39.17 -22.75
N ALA A 63 -43.22 37.89 -23.09
CA ALA A 63 -43.86 37.52 -24.36
C ALA A 63 -45.31 38.04 -24.43
N LYS A 64 -46.10 37.87 -23.36
CA LYS A 64 -47.46 38.39 -23.26
C LYS A 64 -47.51 39.92 -23.31
N LEU A 65 -46.61 40.59 -22.58
CA LEU A 65 -46.53 42.05 -22.55
C LEU A 65 -46.14 42.60 -23.93
N ARG A 66 -45.16 41.97 -24.59
CA ARG A 66 -44.74 42.32 -25.95
C ARG A 66 -45.87 42.15 -26.96
N PHE A 67 -46.65 41.06 -26.87
CA PHE A 67 -47.80 40.83 -27.75
C PHE A 67 -48.87 41.90 -27.55
N SER A 68 -49.28 42.15 -26.31
CA SER A 68 -50.28 43.17 -25.96
C SER A 68 -49.88 44.57 -26.44
N TYR A 69 -48.61 44.95 -26.21
CA TYR A 69 -48.09 46.24 -26.65
C TYR A 69 -48.07 46.37 -28.18
N LEU A 70 -47.57 45.35 -28.90
CA LEU A 70 -47.57 45.36 -30.36
C LEU A 70 -48.99 45.44 -30.93
N GLU A 71 -49.93 44.70 -30.35
CA GLU A 71 -51.34 44.75 -30.73
C GLU A 71 -51.94 46.14 -30.50
N GLN A 72 -51.67 46.76 -29.35
CA GLN A 72 -52.17 48.11 -29.07
C GLN A 72 -51.59 49.15 -30.02
N VAL A 73 -50.26 49.18 -30.20
CA VAL A 73 -49.60 50.14 -31.09
C VAL A 73 -50.04 49.97 -32.54
N THR A 74 -50.25 48.74 -33.00
CA THR A 74 -50.74 48.48 -34.37
C THR A 74 -52.19 48.92 -34.54
N LYS A 75 -53.06 48.65 -33.57
CA LYS A 75 -54.45 49.15 -33.55
C LYS A 75 -54.48 50.67 -33.57
N GLU A 76 -53.69 51.34 -32.73
CA GLU A 76 -53.62 52.80 -32.69
C GLU A 76 -53.06 53.39 -34.00
N LYS A 77 -52.01 52.79 -34.57
CA LYS A 77 -51.43 53.23 -35.85
C LYS A 77 -52.42 53.07 -37.00
N TYR A 78 -53.18 51.96 -37.02
CA TYR A 78 -54.22 51.73 -38.01
C TYR A 78 -55.36 52.76 -37.89
N LEU A 79 -55.87 53.00 -36.68
CA LEU A 79 -56.88 54.04 -36.45
C LEU A 79 -56.36 55.42 -36.86
N ARG A 80 -55.10 55.73 -36.56
CA ARG A 80 -54.49 57.00 -36.97
C ARG A 80 -54.32 57.11 -38.49
N SER A 81 -54.05 56.01 -39.20
CA SER A 81 -53.88 56.06 -40.67
C SER A 81 -55.21 56.25 -41.40
N ILE A 82 -56.33 55.76 -40.85
CA ILE A 82 -57.67 55.90 -41.44
C ILE A 82 -58.41 57.17 -40.99
N VAL A 83 -58.16 57.66 -39.76
CA VAL A 83 -58.83 58.85 -39.19
C VAL A 83 -57.97 60.12 -39.32
N GLY A 84 -56.66 59.99 -39.57
CA GLY A 84 -55.76 61.14 -39.74
C GLY A 84 -56.04 61.93 -41.02
N ASP A 85 -55.88 63.26 -40.95
CA ASP A 85 -56.01 64.17 -42.08
C ASP A 85 -54.64 64.81 -42.39
N PRO A 86 -53.99 64.49 -43.53
CA PRO A 86 -54.44 63.62 -44.62
C PRO A 86 -54.27 62.11 -44.31
N PRO A 87 -55.10 61.23 -44.91
CA PRO A 87 -55.02 59.80 -44.69
C PRO A 87 -53.70 59.24 -45.21
N LEU A 88 -53.07 58.37 -44.42
CA LEU A 88 -51.75 57.84 -44.73
C LEU A 88 -51.90 56.68 -45.72
N VAL A 89 -51.74 56.95 -47.01
CA VAL A 89 -51.76 55.94 -48.08
C VAL A 89 -50.34 55.45 -48.31
N VAL A 90 -50.06 54.20 -47.98
CA VAL A 90 -48.77 53.55 -48.27
C VAL A 90 -48.70 53.27 -49.77
N THR A 91 -47.73 53.85 -50.45
CA THR A 91 -47.54 53.63 -51.89
C THR A 91 -46.72 52.37 -52.15
N HIS A 92 -46.70 51.89 -53.40
CA HIS A 92 -45.86 50.76 -53.78
C HIS A 92 -44.36 51.07 -53.59
N ASP A 93 -43.95 52.30 -53.89
CA ASP A 93 -42.56 52.75 -53.71
C ASP A 93 -42.15 52.75 -52.23
N ASP A 94 -43.04 53.16 -51.31
CA ASP A 94 -42.79 53.08 -49.86
C ASP A 94 -42.57 51.64 -49.39
N ASN A 95 -43.32 50.68 -49.96
CA ASN A 95 -43.15 49.27 -49.63
C ASN A 95 -41.81 48.73 -50.16
N LEU A 96 -41.41 49.08 -51.38
CA LEU A 96 -40.13 48.68 -51.94
C LEU A 96 -38.95 49.22 -51.11
N GLU A 97 -39.02 50.48 -50.66
CA GLU A 97 -38.02 51.05 -49.76
C GLU A 97 -37.96 50.34 -48.41
N LEU A 98 -39.11 50.00 -47.83
CA LEU A 98 -39.19 49.28 -46.56
C LEU A 98 -38.67 47.85 -46.70
N GLU A 99 -38.96 47.16 -47.80
CA GLU A 99 -38.43 45.84 -48.10
C GLU A 99 -36.90 45.85 -48.24
N ALA A 100 -36.35 46.85 -48.93
CA ALA A 100 -34.89 47.02 -49.04
C ALA A 100 -34.24 47.25 -47.66
N LYS A 101 -34.81 48.13 -46.83
CA LYS A 101 -34.34 48.38 -45.46
C LYS A 101 -34.43 47.13 -44.58
N LEU A 102 -35.55 46.38 -44.67
CA LEU A 102 -35.75 45.14 -43.93
C LEU A 102 -34.77 44.05 -44.36
N ALA A 103 -34.43 43.96 -45.65
CA ALA A 103 -33.46 43.00 -46.15
C ALA A 103 -32.07 43.23 -45.52
N VAL A 104 -31.61 44.49 -45.46
CA VAL A 104 -30.35 44.87 -44.82
C VAL A 104 -30.38 44.55 -43.32
N MET A 105 -31.42 45.01 -42.61
CA MET A 105 -31.56 44.75 -41.17
C MET A 105 -31.64 43.26 -40.85
N LYS A 106 -32.28 42.45 -41.70
CA LYS A 106 -32.37 40.99 -41.54
C LYS A 106 -31.01 40.32 -41.72
N GLN A 107 -30.21 40.77 -42.69
CA GLN A 107 -28.84 40.29 -42.87
C GLN A 107 -27.95 40.64 -41.68
N GLU A 108 -28.00 41.88 -41.21
CA GLU A 108 -27.25 42.31 -40.01
C GLU A 108 -27.66 41.52 -38.76
N LEU A 109 -28.96 41.31 -38.57
CA LEU A 109 -29.47 40.51 -37.45
C LEU A 109 -29.00 39.07 -37.54
N LYS A 110 -28.96 38.47 -38.74
CA LYS A 110 -28.46 37.12 -38.95
C LYS A 110 -26.97 37.03 -38.60
N ALA A 111 -26.15 37.96 -39.09
CA ALA A 111 -24.73 38.01 -38.78
C ALA A 111 -24.47 38.18 -37.27
N LYS A 112 -25.23 39.05 -36.60
CA LYS A 112 -25.13 39.23 -35.14
C LYS A 112 -25.56 37.98 -34.37
N LYS A 113 -26.62 37.28 -34.81
CA LYS A 113 -27.05 36.01 -34.18
C LYS A 113 -25.97 34.93 -34.32
N GLU A 114 -25.41 34.77 -35.51
CA GLU A 114 -24.32 33.84 -35.76
C GLU A 114 -23.10 34.18 -34.88
N GLY A 115 -22.74 35.46 -34.77
CA GLY A 115 -21.66 35.92 -33.88
C GLY A 115 -21.92 35.64 -32.39
N VAL A 116 -23.15 35.86 -31.91
CA VAL A 116 -23.54 35.53 -30.53
C VAL A 116 -23.48 34.03 -30.28
N GLU A 117 -23.96 33.21 -31.23
CA GLU A 117 -23.88 31.75 -31.10
C GLU A 117 -22.44 31.23 -31.04
N VAL A 118 -21.52 31.82 -31.81
CA VAL A 118 -20.09 31.49 -31.73
C VAL A 118 -19.54 31.89 -30.37
N LEU A 119 -19.81 33.10 -29.90
CA LEU A 119 -19.33 33.57 -28.60
C LEU A 119 -19.85 32.70 -27.44
N VAL A 120 -21.12 32.27 -27.49
CA VAL A 120 -21.68 31.37 -26.48
C VAL A 120 -20.97 30.02 -26.48
N ARG A 121 -20.70 29.44 -27.65
CA ARG A 121 -19.95 28.18 -27.75
C ARG A 121 -18.52 28.32 -27.20
N ASP A 122 -17.86 29.44 -27.50
CA ASP A 122 -16.51 29.71 -26.98
C ASP A 122 -16.52 29.88 -25.46
N MET A 123 -17.53 30.57 -24.91
CA MET A 123 -17.70 30.72 -23.46
C MET A 123 -18.00 29.38 -22.78
N GLU A 124 -18.81 28.52 -23.39
CA GLU A 124 -19.11 27.18 -22.87
C GLU A 124 -17.86 26.30 -22.86
N ALA A 125 -17.04 26.33 -23.93
CA ALA A 125 -15.77 25.62 -23.98
C ALA A 125 -14.80 26.10 -22.90
N GLN A 126 -14.63 27.42 -22.76
CA GLN A 126 -13.78 28.01 -21.71
C GLN A 126 -14.28 27.68 -20.29
N ALA A 127 -15.60 27.64 -20.08
CA ALA A 127 -16.17 27.26 -18.80
C ALA A 127 -15.88 25.79 -18.46
N GLN A 128 -15.92 24.89 -19.44
CA GLN A 128 -15.57 23.48 -19.25
C GLN A 128 -14.08 23.31 -18.94
N ASP A 129 -13.21 23.99 -19.67
CA ASP A 129 -11.76 23.96 -19.42
C ASP A 129 -11.43 24.49 -18.02
N LEU A 130 -12.05 25.62 -17.64
CA LEU A 130 -11.86 26.21 -16.32
C LEU A 130 -12.37 25.31 -15.19
N ALA A 131 -13.50 24.63 -15.39
CA ALA A 131 -14.02 23.67 -14.42
C ALA A 131 -13.05 22.50 -14.24
N GLY A 132 -12.48 21.96 -15.32
CA GLY A 132 -11.47 20.90 -15.26
C GLY A 132 -10.22 21.33 -14.49
N VAL A 133 -9.69 22.52 -14.78
CA VAL A 133 -8.53 23.08 -14.07
C VAL A 133 -8.84 23.30 -12.58
N TYR A 134 -10.05 23.78 -12.26
CA TYR A 134 -10.46 23.98 -10.87
C TYR A 134 -10.50 22.66 -10.10
N GLU A 135 -11.05 21.60 -10.68
CA GLU A 135 -11.05 20.27 -10.06
C GLU A 135 -9.64 19.71 -9.86
N ASP A 136 -8.74 19.89 -10.81
CA ASP A 136 -7.33 19.49 -10.69
C ASP A 136 -6.63 20.22 -9.54
N VAL A 137 -6.83 21.54 -9.42
CA VAL A 137 -6.28 22.35 -8.34
C VAL A 137 -6.86 21.93 -7.00
N GLN A 138 -8.15 21.65 -6.93
CA GLN A 138 -8.81 21.19 -5.71
C GLN A 138 -8.23 19.84 -5.24
N ARG A 139 -8.07 18.87 -6.15
CA ARG A 139 -7.38 17.60 -5.85
C ARG A 139 -5.95 17.83 -5.37
N GLY A 140 -5.22 18.75 -6.01
CA GLY A 140 -3.88 19.14 -5.60
C GLY A 140 -3.82 19.72 -4.19
N MET A 141 -4.80 20.53 -3.80
CA MET A 141 -4.91 21.08 -2.44
C MET A 141 -5.18 19.99 -1.40
N GLU A 142 -6.08 19.04 -1.67
CA GLU A 142 -6.34 17.91 -0.76
C GLU A 142 -5.07 17.06 -0.50
N VAL A 143 -4.28 16.84 -1.54
CA VAL A 143 -2.97 16.16 -1.42
C VAL A 143 -2.00 17.01 -0.60
N LEU A 144 -1.94 18.31 -0.85
CA LEU A 144 -1.05 19.22 -0.13
C LEU A 144 -1.43 19.37 1.35
N GLU A 145 -2.70 19.19 1.70
CA GLU A 145 -3.16 19.18 3.10
C GLU A 145 -2.84 17.87 3.81
N SER A 146 -2.97 16.73 3.13
CA SER A 146 -2.79 15.40 3.73
C SER A 146 -1.32 14.96 3.85
N VAL A 147 -0.52 15.19 2.80
CA VAL A 147 0.86 14.67 2.72
C VAL A 147 1.77 15.23 3.82
N PRO A 148 1.77 16.52 4.17
CA PRO A 148 2.62 17.03 5.25
C PRO A 148 2.31 16.39 6.61
N VAL A 149 1.03 16.15 6.92
CA VAL A 149 0.61 15.48 8.15
C VAL A 149 1.12 14.04 8.18
N GLU A 150 1.03 13.33 7.06
CA GLU A 150 1.56 11.98 6.95
C GLU A 150 3.09 11.94 7.07
N ILE A 151 3.79 12.91 6.48
CA ILE A 151 5.26 13.05 6.61
C ILE A 151 5.66 13.25 8.07
N GLU A 152 4.98 14.14 8.81
CA GLU A 152 5.28 14.34 10.23
C GLU A 152 4.99 13.08 11.04
N ARG A 153 3.88 12.40 10.79
CA ARG A 153 3.56 11.11 11.42
C ARG A 153 4.65 10.06 11.16
N LEU A 154 5.12 9.95 9.91
CA LEU A 154 6.18 9.02 9.53
C LEU A 154 7.52 9.40 10.17
N ARG A 155 7.83 10.71 10.28
CA ARG A 155 9.02 11.19 10.98
C ARG A 155 8.99 10.82 12.46
N GLU A 156 7.86 11.02 13.13
CA GLU A 156 7.67 10.62 14.53
C GLU A 156 7.85 9.11 14.72
N GLN A 157 7.32 8.30 13.82
CA GLN A 157 7.49 6.83 13.83
C GLN A 157 8.94 6.41 13.62
N VAL A 158 9.64 7.04 12.67
CA VAL A 158 11.07 6.77 12.43
C VAL A 158 11.89 7.15 13.66
N GLU A 159 11.62 8.29 14.29
CA GLU A 159 12.30 8.70 15.51
C GLU A 159 11.99 7.77 16.70
N ALA A 160 10.74 7.29 16.82
CA ALA A 160 10.37 6.29 17.82
C ALA A 160 11.11 4.96 17.60
N LEU A 161 11.15 4.46 16.37
CA LEU A 161 11.89 3.25 16.02
C LEU A 161 13.39 3.42 16.24
N ARG A 162 13.95 4.59 15.92
CA ARG A 162 15.36 4.91 16.19
C ARG A 162 15.66 4.89 17.68
N ARG A 163 14.78 5.46 18.51
CA ARG A 163 14.89 5.39 19.97
C ARG A 163 14.82 3.95 20.46
N GLU A 164 13.86 3.16 19.99
CA GLU A 164 13.74 1.75 20.38
C GLU A 164 14.98 0.92 19.98
N VAL A 165 15.52 1.15 18.77
CA VAL A 165 16.76 0.52 18.32
C VAL A 165 17.95 0.99 19.17
N ALA A 166 18.03 2.28 19.49
CA ALA A 166 19.06 2.83 20.35
C ALA A 166 18.98 2.27 21.78
N GLU A 167 17.78 2.12 22.34
CA GLU A 167 17.54 1.49 23.66
C GLU A 167 17.89 0.00 23.62
N LYS A 168 17.50 -0.73 22.58
CA LYS A 168 17.89 -2.14 22.40
C LYS A 168 19.39 -2.32 22.25
N ARG A 169 20.09 -1.33 21.68
CA ARG A 169 21.56 -1.28 21.58
C ARG A 169 22.20 -0.84 22.89
N ALA A 170 21.64 0.14 23.60
CA ALA A 170 22.16 0.67 24.85
C ALA A 170 21.90 -0.27 26.04
N GLY A 171 20.78 -1.00 26.04
CA GLY A 171 20.48 -2.07 26.99
C GLY A 171 21.50 -3.22 26.92
N THR A 172 22.22 -3.36 25.80
CA THR A 172 23.39 -4.24 25.68
C THR A 172 24.52 -3.87 26.65
N SER A 173 24.58 -2.61 27.11
CA SER A 173 25.57 -2.13 28.09
C SER A 173 25.32 -2.67 29.51
N THR A 174 24.07 -2.97 29.85
CA THR A 174 23.63 -3.39 31.19
C THR A 174 23.37 -4.90 31.30
N MET A 175 23.57 -5.65 30.22
CA MET A 175 23.38 -7.11 30.21
C MET A 175 24.61 -7.86 30.75
N THR A 176 24.36 -8.98 31.42
CA THR A 176 25.37 -9.92 31.94
C THR A 176 26.27 -10.43 30.80
N GLU A 177 27.54 -10.73 31.08
CA GLU A 177 28.54 -11.22 30.10
C GLU A 177 28.02 -12.32 29.16
N GLU A 178 27.18 -13.23 29.65
CA GLU A 178 26.59 -14.33 28.87
C GLU A 178 25.58 -13.83 27.81
N GLN A 179 24.74 -12.87 28.18
CA GLN A 179 23.75 -12.26 27.29
C GLN A 179 24.40 -11.33 26.25
N ARG A 180 25.55 -10.72 26.59
CA ARG A 180 26.38 -10.00 25.62
C ARG A 180 26.96 -10.95 24.59
N ARG A 181 27.48 -12.11 24.98
CA ARG A 181 28.06 -13.09 24.04
C ARG A 181 27.04 -13.70 23.07
N GLU A 182 25.80 -13.91 23.49
CA GLU A 182 24.73 -14.39 22.60
C GLU A 182 24.24 -13.32 21.60
N ARG A 183 24.28 -12.03 21.97
CA ARG A 183 23.86 -10.92 21.10
C ARG A 183 24.97 -10.32 20.24
N ASP A 184 26.22 -10.35 20.71
CA ASP A 184 27.40 -10.00 19.93
C ASP A 184 27.89 -11.17 19.06
N ASP A 185 27.11 -12.25 18.93
CA ASP A 185 27.40 -13.26 17.91
C ASP A 185 27.36 -12.56 16.54
N PRO A 186 28.50 -12.46 15.82
CA PRO A 186 28.57 -11.74 14.54
C PRO A 186 27.58 -12.28 13.50
N ARG A 187 27.10 -13.51 13.70
CA ARG A 187 26.07 -14.19 12.90
C ARG A 187 24.67 -13.58 13.05
N MET A 188 24.39 -12.90 14.15
CA MET A 188 23.09 -12.26 14.41
C MET A 188 23.03 -10.81 13.90
N ASN A 189 24.18 -10.23 13.53
CA ASN A 189 24.31 -8.85 13.06
C ASN A 189 24.70 -8.74 11.57
N MET A 190 24.72 -9.85 10.85
CA MET A 190 25.00 -9.87 9.40
C MET A 190 23.79 -9.42 8.59
N SER A 191 24.06 -8.81 7.44
CA SER A 191 23.02 -8.50 6.46
C SER A 191 22.35 -9.78 5.94
N LEU A 192 21.14 -9.65 5.39
CA LEU A 192 20.41 -10.78 4.79
C LEU A 192 21.22 -11.48 3.70
N GLU A 193 22.05 -10.75 2.97
CA GLU A 193 22.90 -11.30 1.92
C GLU A 193 24.08 -12.08 2.51
N ALA A 194 24.73 -11.52 3.54
CA ALA A 194 25.83 -12.19 4.23
C ALA A 194 25.37 -13.47 4.98
N THR A 195 24.16 -13.48 5.56
CA THR A 195 23.59 -14.69 6.18
C THR A 195 23.35 -15.80 5.15
N ARG A 196 22.85 -15.47 3.96
CA ARG A 196 22.64 -16.43 2.87
C ARG A 196 23.95 -17.05 2.40
N GLN A 197 25.00 -16.25 2.26
CA GLN A 197 26.31 -16.74 1.87
C GLN A 197 26.93 -17.65 2.95
N ALA A 198 26.90 -17.23 4.21
CA ALA A 198 27.41 -18.03 5.32
C ALA A 198 26.67 -19.38 5.45
N LEU A 199 25.37 -19.41 5.18
CA LEU A 199 24.57 -20.63 5.16
C LEU A 199 24.94 -21.55 3.98
N ALA A 200 25.19 -20.98 2.79
CA ALA A 200 25.67 -21.75 1.65
C ALA A 200 27.05 -22.39 1.93
N GLU A 201 27.97 -21.63 2.51
CA GLU A 201 29.30 -22.13 2.91
C GLU A 201 29.18 -23.24 3.97
N GLN A 202 28.38 -23.02 5.02
CA GLN A 202 28.15 -24.02 6.06
C GLN A 202 27.56 -25.31 5.49
N THR A 203 26.54 -25.22 4.64
CA THR A 203 25.93 -26.41 4.03
C THR A 203 26.90 -27.16 3.12
N SER A 204 27.80 -26.46 2.41
CA SER A 204 28.84 -27.09 1.60
C SER A 204 29.86 -27.84 2.48
N HIS A 205 30.27 -27.23 3.59
CA HIS A 205 31.20 -27.84 4.54
C HIS A 205 30.58 -29.04 5.25
N THR A 206 29.31 -28.97 5.64
CA THR A 206 28.58 -30.11 6.23
C THR A 206 28.52 -31.28 5.25
N LYS A 207 28.24 -31.03 3.96
CA LYS A 207 28.27 -32.08 2.93
C LYS A 207 29.64 -32.72 2.76
N GLU A 208 30.72 -31.93 2.86
CA GLU A 208 32.08 -32.46 2.81
C GLU A 208 32.37 -33.38 4.00
N ILE A 209 32.01 -32.95 5.21
CA ILE A 209 32.15 -33.76 6.44
C ILE A 209 31.32 -35.04 6.33
N GLU A 210 30.07 -34.97 5.87
CA GLU A 210 29.24 -36.16 5.64
C GLU A 210 29.90 -37.13 4.66
N GLY A 211 30.54 -36.61 3.60
CA GLY A 211 31.33 -37.41 2.66
C GLY A 211 32.52 -38.11 3.32
N GLN A 212 33.26 -37.40 4.19
CA GLN A 212 34.37 -37.97 4.95
C GLN A 212 33.90 -39.04 5.95
N ILE A 213 32.79 -38.80 6.66
CA ILE A 213 32.18 -39.77 7.56
C ILE A 213 31.78 -41.03 6.79
N ALA A 214 31.12 -40.89 5.63
CA ALA A 214 30.73 -42.03 4.81
C ALA A 214 31.94 -42.83 4.28
N ALA A 215 33.05 -42.16 3.95
CA ALA A 215 34.30 -42.82 3.56
C ALA A 215 34.90 -43.61 4.72
N LEU A 216 35.01 -42.99 5.91
CA LEU A 216 35.53 -43.65 7.11
C LEU A 216 34.67 -44.83 7.56
N GLN A 217 33.34 -44.70 7.47
CA GLN A 217 32.40 -45.79 7.75
C GLN A 217 32.57 -46.98 6.80
N ARG A 218 32.95 -46.73 5.53
CA ARG A 218 33.29 -47.81 4.58
C ARG A 218 34.64 -48.47 4.87
N GLU A 219 35.62 -47.71 5.37
CA GLU A 219 36.95 -48.25 5.70
C GLU A 219 37.00 -49.02 7.03
N LEU A 220 36.17 -48.63 8.01
CA LEU A 220 36.09 -49.22 9.35
C LEU A 220 35.98 -50.75 9.36
N PRO A 221 35.03 -51.39 8.65
CA PRO A 221 34.90 -52.84 8.67
C PRO A 221 36.16 -53.55 8.16
N GLY A 222 36.75 -53.06 7.07
CA GLY A 222 37.98 -53.64 6.53
C GLY A 222 39.21 -53.47 7.43
N LYS A 223 39.26 -52.42 8.27
CA LYS A 223 40.30 -52.27 9.31
C LYS A 223 40.02 -53.17 10.52
N MET A 224 38.76 -53.35 10.91
CA MET A 224 38.36 -54.29 11.96
C MET A 224 38.71 -55.73 11.59
N GLU A 225 38.37 -56.18 10.37
CA GLU A 225 38.73 -57.52 9.89
C GLU A 225 40.25 -57.76 9.89
N ARG A 226 41.04 -56.73 9.54
CA ARG A 226 42.52 -56.79 9.61
C ARG A 226 43.02 -56.88 11.05
N MET A 227 42.44 -56.12 11.97
CA MET A 227 42.78 -56.19 13.39
C MET A 227 42.47 -57.58 13.95
N GLU A 228 41.27 -58.12 13.67
CA GLU A 228 40.87 -59.47 14.08
C GLU A 228 41.77 -60.57 13.47
N ALA A 229 42.31 -60.35 12.26
CA ALA A 229 43.29 -61.26 11.67
C ALA A 229 44.63 -61.23 12.43
N VAL A 230 45.13 -60.03 12.73
CA VAL A 230 46.36 -59.85 13.52
C VAL A 230 46.21 -60.40 14.95
N ASP A 231 45.05 -60.18 15.60
CA ASP A 231 44.78 -60.72 16.93
C ASP A 231 44.76 -62.26 16.93
N ARG A 232 44.25 -62.89 15.86
CA ARG A 232 44.31 -64.34 15.68
C ARG A 232 45.75 -64.83 15.52
N GLU A 233 46.56 -64.15 14.72
CA GLU A 233 47.98 -64.47 14.54
C GLU A 233 48.77 -64.32 15.84
N LEU A 234 48.53 -63.25 16.61
CA LEU A 234 49.14 -63.04 17.93
C LEU A 234 48.75 -64.15 18.90
N ALA A 235 47.47 -64.54 18.95
CA ALA A 235 47.02 -65.64 19.80
C ALA A 235 47.68 -66.99 19.45
N GLU A 236 47.96 -67.24 18.16
CA GLU A 236 48.73 -68.41 17.72
C GLU A 236 50.20 -68.33 18.14
N LEU A 237 50.83 -67.17 17.97
CA LEU A 237 52.21 -66.94 18.42
C LEU A 237 52.36 -67.09 19.93
N ASP A 238 51.41 -66.58 20.71
CA ASP A 238 51.39 -66.74 22.17
C ASP A 238 51.22 -68.21 22.58
N ARG A 239 50.36 -68.97 21.88
CA ARG A 239 50.27 -70.43 22.09
C ARG A 239 51.61 -71.13 21.83
N ARG A 240 52.24 -70.85 20.69
CA ARG A 240 53.57 -71.41 20.34
C ARG A 240 54.64 -71.00 21.36
N ARG A 241 54.63 -69.74 21.80
CA ARG A 241 55.54 -69.23 22.83
C ARG A 241 55.32 -69.94 24.16
N ASN A 242 54.07 -70.09 24.59
CA ASN A 242 53.74 -70.78 25.84
C ASN A 242 54.09 -72.27 25.79
N GLU A 243 53.85 -72.95 24.66
CA GLU A 243 54.29 -74.33 24.43
C GLU A 243 55.82 -74.46 24.50
N SER A 244 56.55 -73.58 23.81
CA SER A 244 58.02 -73.57 23.85
C SER A 244 58.56 -73.28 25.26
N ALA A 245 57.92 -72.35 26.00
CA ALA A 245 58.27 -72.06 27.38
C ALA A 245 57.95 -73.24 28.31
N ARG A 246 56.86 -73.97 28.05
CA ARG A 246 56.50 -75.20 28.77
C ARG A 246 57.54 -76.28 28.53
N LEU A 247 57.89 -76.55 27.27
CA LEU A 247 58.93 -77.52 26.90
C LEU A 247 60.29 -77.14 27.50
N ALA A 248 60.68 -75.86 27.45
CA ALA A 248 61.92 -75.37 28.07
C ALA A 248 61.88 -75.47 29.60
N GLY A 249 60.73 -75.22 30.23
CA GLY A 249 60.51 -75.38 31.66
C GLY A 249 60.51 -76.84 32.11
N GLU A 250 59.95 -77.74 31.31
CA GLU A 250 60.00 -79.19 31.51
C GLU A 250 61.44 -79.70 31.38
N GLU A 251 62.20 -79.26 30.36
CA GLU A 251 63.62 -79.54 30.23
C GLU A 251 64.46 -78.99 31.39
N ARG A 252 64.14 -77.80 31.88
CA ARG A 252 64.80 -77.21 33.05
C ARG A 252 64.45 -77.97 34.33
N LYS A 253 63.19 -78.32 34.55
CA LYS A 253 62.74 -79.17 35.67
C LYS A 253 63.33 -80.58 35.58
N ARG A 254 63.49 -81.13 34.37
CA ARG A 254 64.18 -82.41 34.12
C ARG A 254 65.67 -82.31 34.44
N LYS A 255 66.31 -81.16 34.22
CA LYS A 255 67.70 -80.90 34.67
C LYS A 255 67.79 -80.68 36.19
N GLU A 256 66.83 -79.99 36.80
CA GLU A 256 66.81 -79.66 38.24
C GLU A 256 66.37 -80.85 39.13
N MET A 257 65.45 -81.69 38.67
CA MET A 257 65.07 -82.96 39.33
C MET A 257 66.00 -84.13 38.98
N GLY A 258 67.26 -83.86 38.66
CA GLY A 258 68.24 -84.93 38.54
C GLY A 258 68.06 -85.85 37.32
N GLY A 259 67.65 -85.32 36.16
CA GLY A 259 67.85 -86.03 34.88
C GLY A 259 69.33 -86.22 34.50
N ARG A 260 70.24 -85.70 35.34
CA ARG A 260 71.64 -86.13 35.44
C ARG A 260 71.90 -87.08 36.61
N ASP A 261 71.06 -87.10 37.65
CA ASP A 261 71.16 -88.03 38.78
C ASP A 261 70.90 -89.46 38.35
N GLU A 262 69.98 -89.80 37.44
CA GLU A 262 69.91 -91.22 37.00
C GLU A 262 71.22 -91.68 36.34
N VAL A 263 71.87 -90.83 35.56
CA VAL A 263 73.16 -91.11 34.92
C VAL A 263 74.32 -91.02 35.92
N GLU A 264 74.30 -90.07 36.85
CA GLU A 264 75.32 -89.88 37.88
C GLU A 264 75.21 -90.91 39.01
N GLU A 265 74.00 -91.35 39.38
CA GLU A 265 73.73 -92.45 40.30
C GLU A 265 74.14 -93.76 39.67
N LEU A 266 73.86 -93.98 38.37
CA LEU A 266 74.41 -95.13 37.66
C LEU A 266 75.95 -95.07 37.64
N ALA A 267 76.55 -93.91 37.38
CA ALA A 267 78.00 -93.74 37.40
C ALA A 267 78.62 -93.81 38.81
N ARG A 268 77.89 -93.42 39.87
CA ARG A 268 78.31 -93.56 41.27
C ARG A 268 78.15 -95.01 41.75
N TRP A 269 77.11 -95.71 41.30
CA TRP A 269 76.91 -97.13 41.52
C TRP A 269 78.00 -97.96 40.82
N TYR A 270 78.33 -97.66 39.56
CA TYR A 270 79.47 -98.29 38.88
C TYR A 270 80.79 -98.03 39.60
N ARG A 271 81.04 -96.79 40.06
CA ARG A 271 82.25 -96.47 40.84
C ARG A 271 82.28 -97.13 42.22
N SER A 272 81.15 -97.26 42.90
CA SER A 272 81.08 -97.92 44.21
C SER A 272 81.24 -99.43 44.09
N GLN A 273 80.69 -100.05 43.04
CA GLN A 273 80.97 -101.43 42.66
C GLN A 273 82.47 -101.60 42.40
N GLU A 274 83.10 -100.70 41.64
CA GLU A 274 84.54 -100.72 41.38
C GLU A 274 85.39 -100.64 42.68
N VAL A 275 84.98 -99.81 43.65
CA VAL A 275 85.63 -99.70 44.96
C VAL A 275 85.41 -100.94 45.83
N VAL A 276 84.21 -101.54 45.80
CA VAL A 276 83.91 -102.80 46.51
C VAL A 276 84.72 -103.95 45.91
N PHE A 277 84.81 -104.04 44.59
CA PHE A 277 85.67 -105.01 43.91
C PHE A 277 87.15 -104.80 44.28
N ARG A 278 87.64 -103.55 44.37
CA ARG A 278 89.00 -103.26 44.88
C ARG A 278 89.19 -103.59 46.37
N GLY A 279 88.19 -103.35 47.22
CA GLY A 279 88.27 -103.53 48.68
C GLY A 279 88.12 -104.98 49.16
N LEU A 280 87.44 -105.85 48.40
CA LEU A 280 87.37 -107.29 48.65
C LEU A 280 88.58 -108.07 48.09
N GLY A 281 89.65 -107.39 47.67
CA GLY A 281 90.84 -108.04 47.11
C GLY A 281 90.59 -108.72 45.76
N LEU A 282 89.51 -108.33 45.06
CA LEU A 282 89.17 -108.77 43.71
C LEU A 282 89.34 -107.64 42.69
N GLY A 283 90.23 -106.69 42.99
CA GLY A 283 90.77 -105.78 41.99
C GLY A 283 91.61 -106.58 41.01
N VAL A 284 90.98 -107.06 39.94
CA VAL A 284 91.65 -107.57 38.76
C VAL A 284 92.56 -106.46 38.25
N GLU A 285 93.87 -106.65 38.38
CA GLU A 285 94.85 -105.93 37.58
C GLU A 285 94.57 -106.23 36.09
N GLY A 286 94.32 -105.17 35.34
CA GLY A 286 94.12 -105.17 33.89
C GLY A 286 94.08 -103.74 33.38
#